data_AF-A0A6M8HN84-F1
#
_entry.id   AF-A0A6M8HN84-F1
#
_cell.length_a   1.000
_cell.length_b   1.000
_cell.length_c   1.000
_cell.angle_alpha   90.00
_cell.angle_beta   90.00
_cell.angle_gamma   90.00
#
_symmetry.space_group_name_H-M   'P 1'
#
loop_
_entity.id
_entity.type
_entity.pdbx_description
1 polymer ?
#
loop_
_entity_poly.entity_id
_entity_poly.type
_entity_poly.pdbx_seq_one_letter_code
_entity_poly.pdbx_strand_id
1 'polypeptide(L)'
;MALIDLPYLDAIAVKGRIYYYYRRGKLRRRIPGYPGEPAFLRAYEDMHAAAQAADAKAATAAGVLPGSMRALIIAYRKSPEWSEKQASTKRDYEKAMKPLEGLFGHLPVKTLPREFVFALRDRYAFKPSVEGAPPVKTPSRANRMVAVLSLLLSWAVDRGWRKDNPALRPKRLKTGVGYRSWTDVELDQVLNAETTPAQVRLAILLAVGTGQRGQDLVAMTWAAFDGSAVEVVQLKTGAKVWVPLHARARVALSSAPKTATTILTRPDGKPWMLDHFRHLMAKAIKDAGLEGLVTHGLRATAARWMAEAGCSEREIMSVTGHTTSNMVSRYVREAEQKTRAKGAARKVERHQQRNMNRTPSAKPKILDC
;
A
#
# COMPACT_ATOMS: atom_id res chain seq x y z
N MET A 1 19.66 -32.56 -30.76
CA MET A 1 18.69 -31.78 -31.57
C MET A 1 18.29 -30.57 -30.76
N ALA A 2 18.58 -29.36 -31.25
CA ALA A 2 18.16 -28.13 -30.58
C ALA A 2 16.62 -28.02 -30.66
N LEU A 3 15.97 -27.86 -29.52
CA LEU A 3 14.54 -27.54 -29.45
C LEU A 3 14.37 -26.10 -29.96
N ILE A 4 13.92 -25.96 -31.20
CA ILE A 4 13.50 -24.67 -31.74
C ILE A 4 12.16 -24.32 -31.08
N ASP A 5 12.18 -23.35 -30.16
CA ASP A 5 10.96 -22.82 -29.54
C ASP A 5 10.26 -21.89 -30.54
N LEU A 6 9.12 -22.35 -31.06
CA LEU A 6 8.28 -21.60 -31.99
C LEU A 6 7.06 -21.05 -31.22
N PRO A 7 7.14 -19.80 -30.70
CA PRO A 7 6.02 -19.22 -29.96
C PRO A 7 4.79 -19.16 -30.87
N TYR A 8 3.57 -19.40 -30.38
CA TYR A 8 2.34 -19.39 -31.22
C TYR A 8 2.14 -20.62 -32.13
N LEU A 9 2.96 -21.66 -32.02
CA LEU A 9 2.69 -22.95 -32.67
C LEU A 9 1.76 -23.82 -31.80
N ASP A 10 0.68 -24.32 -32.40
CA ASP A 10 -0.29 -25.22 -31.79
C ASP A 10 -0.34 -26.52 -32.61
N ALA A 11 -0.39 -27.68 -31.94
CA ALA A 11 -0.39 -29.00 -32.58
C ALA A 11 -1.66 -29.77 -32.20
N ILE A 12 -2.42 -30.21 -33.20
CA ILE A 12 -3.72 -30.86 -33.01
C ILE A 12 -3.70 -32.24 -33.64
N ALA A 13 -3.96 -33.27 -32.83
CA ALA A 13 -4.09 -34.65 -33.31
C ALA A 13 -5.54 -34.95 -33.71
N VAL A 14 -5.75 -35.42 -34.94
CA VAL A 14 -7.06 -35.86 -35.46
C VAL A 14 -6.89 -37.18 -36.19
N LYS A 15 -7.59 -38.22 -35.72
CA LYS A 15 -7.58 -39.58 -36.32
C LYS A 15 -6.16 -40.10 -36.61
N GLY A 16 -5.25 -39.94 -35.66
CA GLY A 16 -3.86 -40.41 -35.75
C GLY A 16 -2.90 -39.52 -36.57
N ARG A 17 -3.36 -38.38 -37.12
CA ARG A 17 -2.51 -37.40 -37.82
C ARG A 17 -2.36 -36.13 -37.00
N ILE A 18 -1.15 -35.58 -36.93
CA ILE A 18 -0.86 -34.31 -36.24
C ILE A 18 -0.90 -33.18 -37.26
N TYR A 19 -1.62 -32.11 -36.95
CA TYR A 19 -1.72 -30.90 -37.75
C TYR A 19 -1.21 -29.71 -36.96
N TYR A 20 -0.35 -28.92 -37.59
CA TYR A 20 0.26 -27.75 -36.97
C TYR A 20 -0.44 -26.47 -37.42
N TYR A 21 -0.67 -25.56 -36.46
CA TYR A 21 -1.34 -24.30 -36.67
C TYR A 21 -0.54 -23.16 -36.06
N TYR A 22 -0.43 -22.06 -36.79
CA TYR A 22 -0.02 -20.76 -36.23
C TYR A 22 -1.22 -20.08 -35.58
N ARG A 23 -1.10 -19.66 -34.33
CA ARG A 23 -2.20 -19.09 -33.54
C ARG A 23 -1.80 -17.83 -32.77
N ARG A 24 -2.29 -16.67 -33.22
CA ARG A 24 -2.03 -15.35 -32.60
C ARG A 24 -3.32 -14.53 -32.56
N GLY A 25 -3.86 -14.32 -31.35
CA GLY A 25 -5.17 -13.66 -31.19
C GLY A 25 -6.30 -14.45 -31.86
N LYS A 26 -7.05 -13.81 -32.77
CA LYS A 26 -8.09 -14.47 -33.59
C LYS A 26 -7.53 -15.16 -34.85
N LEU A 27 -6.26 -14.91 -35.21
CA LEU A 27 -5.65 -15.53 -36.38
C LEU A 27 -5.30 -16.98 -36.08
N ARG A 28 -5.85 -17.89 -36.87
CA ARG A 28 -5.53 -19.32 -36.86
C ARG A 28 -5.32 -19.78 -38.30
N ARG A 29 -4.11 -20.21 -38.64
CA ARG A 29 -3.78 -20.74 -39.98
C ARG A 29 -3.00 -22.03 -39.86
N ARG A 30 -3.30 -23.00 -40.72
CA ARG A 30 -2.59 -24.28 -40.79
C ARG A 30 -1.23 -24.05 -41.44
N ILE A 31 -0.18 -24.62 -40.85
CA ILE A 31 1.15 -24.71 -41.47
C ILE A 31 1.29 -26.15 -42.02
N PRO A 32 1.46 -26.33 -43.34
CA PRO A 32 1.72 -27.65 -43.91
C PRO A 32 3.15 -28.11 -43.57
N GLY A 33 3.33 -29.43 -43.45
CA GLY A 33 4.63 -30.04 -43.12
C GLY A 33 4.84 -30.27 -41.62
N TYR A 34 6.09 -30.56 -41.24
CA TYR A 34 6.48 -30.89 -39.87
C TYR A 34 7.51 -29.90 -39.30
N PRO A 35 7.45 -29.58 -37.99
CA PRO A 35 8.46 -28.78 -37.31
C PRO A 35 9.86 -29.36 -37.52
N GLY A 36 10.78 -28.53 -38.02
CA GLY A 36 12.15 -28.92 -38.37
C GLY A 36 12.41 -28.98 -39.88
N GLU A 37 11.37 -29.03 -40.71
CA GLU A 37 11.52 -28.90 -42.16
C GLU A 37 11.79 -27.44 -42.55
N PRO A 38 12.74 -27.14 -43.46
CA PRO A 38 13.01 -25.76 -43.90
C PRO A 38 11.80 -25.05 -44.54
N ALA A 39 10.89 -25.80 -45.17
CA ALA A 39 9.66 -25.25 -45.73
C ALA A 39 8.65 -24.87 -44.63
N PHE A 40 8.56 -25.67 -43.57
CA PHE A 40 7.71 -25.41 -42.42
C PHE A 40 8.17 -24.16 -41.65
N LEU A 41 9.49 -24.05 -41.38
CA LEU A 41 10.06 -22.92 -40.67
C LEU A 41 9.86 -21.60 -41.43
N ARG A 42 10.11 -21.59 -42.74
CA ARG A 42 9.83 -20.42 -43.59
C ARG A 42 8.36 -20.03 -43.58
N ALA A 43 7.46 -21.00 -43.74
CA ALA A 43 6.02 -20.72 -43.69
C ALA A 43 5.58 -20.16 -42.31
N TYR A 44 6.17 -20.65 -41.22
CA TYR A 44 5.95 -20.11 -39.88
C TYR A 44 6.50 -18.67 -39.75
N GLU A 45 7.72 -18.41 -40.21
CA GLU A 45 8.36 -17.09 -40.15
C GLU A 45 7.58 -16.05 -40.96
N ASP A 46 7.15 -16.40 -42.18
CA ASP A 46 6.31 -15.54 -43.03
C ASP A 46 4.98 -15.20 -42.36
N MET A 47 4.30 -16.20 -41.78
CA MET A 47 3.06 -15.99 -41.02
C MET A 47 3.29 -15.13 -39.78
N HIS A 48 4.42 -15.31 -39.09
CA HIS A 48 4.78 -14.52 -37.92
C HIS A 48 5.06 -13.07 -38.29
N ALA A 49 5.87 -12.82 -39.32
CA ALA A 49 6.20 -11.50 -39.83
C ALA A 49 4.94 -10.77 -40.35
N ALA A 50 4.08 -11.46 -41.11
CA ALA A 50 2.82 -10.90 -41.58
C ALA A 50 1.88 -10.52 -40.43
N ALA A 51 1.79 -11.36 -39.39
CA ALA A 51 1.00 -11.05 -38.20
C ALA A 51 1.57 -9.87 -37.41
N GLN A 52 2.91 -9.75 -37.30
CA GLN A 52 3.57 -8.59 -36.70
C GLN A 52 3.27 -7.30 -37.49
N ALA A 53 3.32 -7.35 -38.82
CA ALA A 53 3.00 -6.23 -39.69
C ALA A 53 1.52 -5.83 -39.59
N ALA A 54 0.60 -6.80 -39.54
CA ALA A 54 -0.82 -6.55 -39.36
C ALA A 54 -1.14 -5.92 -37.99
N ASP A 55 -0.51 -6.42 -36.91
CA ASP A 55 -0.62 -5.83 -35.57
C ASP A 55 -0.10 -4.39 -35.56
N ALA A 56 1.04 -4.12 -36.22
CA ALA A 56 1.60 -2.78 -36.35
C ALA A 56 0.66 -1.85 -37.13
N LYS A 57 0.09 -2.31 -38.26
CA LYS A 57 -0.86 -1.55 -39.07
C LYS A 57 -2.17 -1.25 -38.32
N ALA A 58 -2.71 -2.23 -37.59
CA ALA A 58 -3.90 -2.06 -36.77
C ALA A 58 -3.66 -1.10 -35.59
N ALA A 59 -2.47 -1.15 -34.97
CA ALA A 59 -2.06 -0.20 -33.96
C ALA A 59 -1.99 1.23 -34.54
N THR A 60 -1.37 1.43 -35.70
CA THR A 60 -1.34 2.73 -36.39
C THR A 60 -2.74 3.22 -36.76
N ALA A 61 -3.62 2.36 -37.26
CA ALA A 61 -5.01 2.71 -37.58
C ALA A 61 -5.84 3.07 -36.33
N ALA A 62 -5.51 2.51 -35.17
CA ALA A 62 -6.11 2.85 -33.88
C ALA A 62 -5.43 4.05 -33.18
N GLY A 63 -4.52 4.76 -33.86
CA GLY A 63 -3.77 5.89 -33.28
C GLY A 63 -2.76 5.49 -32.20
N VAL A 64 -2.27 4.25 -32.23
CA VAL A 64 -1.23 3.71 -31.35
C VAL A 64 0.07 3.58 -32.14
N LEU A 65 0.98 4.54 -31.96
CA LEU A 65 2.29 4.52 -32.61
C LEU A 65 3.13 3.32 -32.12
N PRO A 66 3.70 2.48 -33.00
CA PRO A 66 4.61 1.41 -32.59
C PRO A 66 5.79 1.95 -31.76
N GLY A 67 6.16 1.23 -30.70
CA GLY A 67 7.25 1.63 -29.79
C GLY A 67 6.96 2.86 -28.92
N SER A 68 5.72 3.37 -28.92
CA SER A 68 5.31 4.50 -28.08
C SER A 68 4.95 4.09 -26.65
N MET A 69 4.85 5.07 -25.75
CA MET A 69 4.41 4.87 -24.37
C MET A 69 3.03 4.19 -24.30
N ARG A 70 2.11 4.55 -25.20
CA ARG A 70 0.80 3.92 -25.29
C ARG A 70 0.89 2.45 -25.68
N ALA A 71 1.72 2.14 -26.68
CA ALA A 71 1.97 0.75 -27.09
C ALA A 71 2.56 -0.08 -25.94
N LEU A 72 3.49 0.49 -25.17
CA LEU A 72 4.10 -0.14 -24.01
C LEU A 72 3.06 -0.44 -22.91
N ILE A 73 2.21 0.53 -22.57
CA ILE A 73 1.16 0.34 -21.54
C ILE A 73 0.17 -0.75 -21.96
N ILE A 74 -0.27 -0.74 -23.23
CA ILE A 74 -1.15 -1.79 -23.77
C ILE A 74 -0.49 -3.17 -23.69
N ALA A 75 0.79 -3.27 -24.05
CA ALA A 75 1.54 -4.51 -23.99
C ALA A 75 1.73 -4.99 -22.53
N TYR A 76 2.07 -4.09 -21.61
CA TYR A 76 2.20 -4.39 -20.19
C TYR A 76 0.88 -4.89 -19.57
N ARG A 77 -0.27 -4.30 -19.92
CA ARG A 77 -1.59 -4.78 -19.45
C ARG A 77 -1.92 -6.21 -19.91
N LYS A 78 -1.30 -6.70 -20.98
CA LYS A 78 -1.46 -8.08 -21.48
C LYS A 78 -0.43 -9.06 -20.90
N SER A 79 0.50 -8.57 -20.09
CA SER A 79 1.61 -9.37 -19.57
C SER A 79 1.22 -10.23 -18.36
N PRO A 80 1.89 -11.38 -18.14
CA PRO A 80 1.75 -12.15 -16.90
C PRO A 80 2.03 -11.33 -15.64
N GLU A 81 3.01 -10.42 -15.69
CA GLU A 81 3.39 -9.57 -14.56
C GLU A 81 2.27 -8.63 -14.13
N TRP A 82 1.36 -8.28 -15.05
CA TRP A 82 0.13 -7.56 -14.76
C TRP A 82 -0.98 -8.50 -14.26
N SER A 83 -1.16 -9.67 -14.87
CA SER A 83 -2.25 -10.60 -14.49
C SER A 83 -2.14 -11.02 -13.02
N GLU A 84 -0.93 -11.27 -12.53
CA GLU A 84 -0.63 -11.65 -11.13
C GLU A 84 -0.85 -10.53 -10.10
N LYS A 85 -0.93 -9.26 -10.52
CA LYS A 85 -1.11 -8.14 -9.58
C LYS A 85 -2.50 -8.18 -8.94
N GLN A 86 -2.54 -7.92 -7.64
CA GLN A 86 -3.81 -7.73 -6.92
C GLN A 86 -4.65 -6.61 -7.54
N ALA A 87 -5.99 -6.75 -7.49
CA ALA A 87 -6.92 -5.77 -8.05
C ALA A 87 -6.76 -4.35 -7.46
N SER A 88 -6.37 -4.24 -6.19
CA SER A 88 -6.04 -2.95 -5.55
C SER A 88 -4.79 -2.32 -6.17
N THR A 89 -3.74 -3.11 -6.41
CA THR A 89 -2.51 -2.66 -7.06
C THR A 89 -2.75 -2.24 -8.51
N LYS A 90 -3.54 -3.02 -9.27
CA LYS A 90 -3.96 -2.66 -10.63
C LYS A 90 -4.64 -1.29 -10.65
N ARG A 91 -5.65 -1.09 -9.77
CA ARG A 91 -6.35 0.20 -9.63
C ARG A 91 -5.42 1.36 -9.25
N ASP A 92 -4.43 1.14 -8.39
CA ASP A 92 -3.45 2.16 -8.02
C ASP A 92 -2.52 2.52 -9.19
N TYR A 93 -2.04 1.52 -9.92
CA TYR A 93 -1.16 1.73 -11.09
C TYR A 93 -1.91 2.43 -12.24
N GLU A 94 -3.17 2.09 -12.46
CA GLU A 94 -4.02 2.75 -13.47
C GLU A 94 -4.14 4.26 -13.25
N LYS A 95 -4.08 4.75 -12.01
CA LYS A 95 -4.08 6.20 -11.73
C LYS A 95 -2.88 6.92 -12.34
N ALA A 96 -1.75 6.23 -12.50
CA ALA A 96 -0.55 6.74 -13.15
C ALA A 96 -0.51 6.39 -14.64
N MET A 97 -0.95 5.19 -15.02
CA MET A 97 -0.96 4.76 -16.43
C MET A 97 -1.93 5.58 -17.27
N LYS A 98 -3.13 5.92 -16.77
CA LYS A 98 -4.09 6.75 -17.52
C LYS A 98 -3.50 8.07 -18.04
N PRO A 99 -2.89 8.93 -17.21
CA PRO A 99 -2.24 10.14 -17.73
C PRO A 99 -1.01 9.87 -18.59
N LEU A 100 -0.20 8.85 -18.29
CA LEU A 100 0.93 8.45 -19.14
C LEU A 100 0.47 8.04 -20.54
N GLU A 101 -0.63 7.31 -20.62
CA GLU A 101 -1.23 6.85 -21.87
C GLU A 101 -1.93 7.98 -22.62
N GLY A 102 -2.66 8.85 -21.92
CA GLY A 102 -3.46 9.92 -22.52
C GLY A 102 -2.64 11.12 -22.99
N LEU A 103 -1.75 11.64 -22.13
CA LEU A 103 -0.99 12.88 -22.40
C LEU A 103 0.34 12.59 -23.08
N PHE A 104 0.99 11.49 -22.70
CA PHE A 104 2.35 11.16 -23.12
C PHE A 104 2.41 9.89 -23.97
N GLY A 105 1.24 9.37 -24.38
CA GLY A 105 1.12 8.11 -25.10
C GLY A 105 1.89 8.08 -26.41
N HIS A 106 2.04 9.23 -27.07
CA HIS A 106 2.74 9.38 -28.34
C HIS A 106 4.27 9.35 -28.21
N LEU A 107 4.82 9.51 -27.00
CA LEU A 107 6.27 9.61 -26.82
C LEU A 107 6.97 8.28 -27.13
N PRO A 108 8.10 8.30 -27.86
CA PRO A 108 8.87 7.10 -28.17
C PRO A 108 9.56 6.54 -26.92
N VAL A 109 9.33 5.27 -26.61
CA VAL A 109 9.93 4.59 -25.43
C VAL A 109 11.44 4.46 -25.59
N LYS A 110 11.91 4.20 -26.82
CA LYS A 110 13.32 3.97 -27.15
C LYS A 110 14.22 5.16 -26.83
N THR A 111 13.73 6.38 -27.06
CA THR A 111 14.50 7.63 -26.95
C THR A 111 14.02 8.53 -25.82
N LEU A 112 13.10 8.06 -24.96
CA LEU A 112 12.58 8.85 -23.84
C LEU A 112 13.73 9.27 -22.88
N PRO A 113 14.01 10.58 -22.75
CA PRO A 113 15.16 11.06 -22.00
C PRO A 113 14.90 11.08 -20.49
N ARG A 114 15.97 11.11 -19.69
CA ARG A 114 15.88 11.23 -18.21
C ARG A 114 15.25 12.56 -17.78
N GLU A 115 15.41 13.62 -18.56
CA GLU A 115 14.78 14.92 -18.32
C GLU A 115 13.26 14.82 -18.27
N PHE A 116 12.65 14.00 -19.13
CA PHE A 116 11.21 13.75 -19.10
C PHE A 116 10.75 13.15 -17.77
N VAL A 117 11.56 12.29 -17.13
CA VAL A 117 11.22 11.69 -15.83
C VAL A 117 11.09 12.79 -14.76
N PHE A 118 11.98 13.78 -14.78
CA PHE A 118 11.93 14.91 -13.84
C PHE A 118 10.79 15.87 -14.19
N ALA A 119 10.58 16.18 -15.47
CA ALA A 119 9.43 16.97 -15.92
C ALA A 119 8.09 16.33 -15.50
N LEU A 120 7.96 15.01 -15.63
CA LEU A 120 6.81 14.26 -15.16
C LEU A 120 6.68 14.34 -13.63
N ARG A 121 7.77 14.12 -12.88
CA ARG A 121 7.76 14.22 -11.42
C ARG A 121 7.26 15.59 -10.97
N ASP A 122 7.81 16.65 -11.55
CA ASP A 122 7.58 18.02 -11.12
C ASP A 122 6.18 18.50 -11.54
N ARG A 123 5.68 18.10 -12.73
CA ARG A 123 4.29 18.30 -13.15
C ARG A 123 3.28 17.73 -12.16
N TYR A 124 3.55 16.54 -11.63
CA TYR A 124 2.67 15.84 -10.70
C TYR A 124 3.00 16.12 -9.22
N ALA A 125 3.97 17.00 -8.94
CA ALA A 125 4.31 17.43 -7.59
C ALA A 125 3.30 18.45 -7.03
N PHE A 126 2.46 19.02 -7.89
CA PHE A 126 1.44 20.00 -7.52
C PHE A 126 0.10 19.65 -8.16
N LYS A 127 -0.99 20.08 -7.53
CA LYS A 127 -2.32 20.12 -8.15
C LYS A 127 -2.92 21.51 -7.96
N PRO A 128 -3.78 21.97 -8.90
CA PRO A 128 -4.56 23.18 -8.70
C PRO A 128 -5.33 23.13 -7.38
N SER A 129 -5.42 24.28 -6.72
CA SER A 129 -6.27 24.49 -5.54
C SER A 129 -7.58 25.17 -5.95
N VAL A 130 -8.42 25.52 -4.98
CA VAL A 130 -9.55 26.43 -5.20
C VAL A 130 -9.05 27.78 -5.71
N GLU A 131 -9.89 28.50 -6.46
CA GLU A 131 -9.56 29.80 -7.05
C GLU A 131 -9.05 30.78 -5.97
N GLY A 132 -7.93 31.45 -6.25
CA GLY A 132 -7.26 32.35 -5.30
C GLY A 132 -6.31 31.69 -4.28
N ALA A 133 -6.23 30.36 -4.19
CA ALA A 133 -5.34 29.67 -3.24
C ALA A 133 -4.06 29.10 -3.89
N PRO A 134 -2.92 29.04 -3.16
CA PRO A 134 -1.70 28.41 -3.66
C PRO A 134 -1.88 26.94 -4.06
N PRO A 135 -1.14 26.42 -5.07
CA PRO A 135 -1.19 25.02 -5.47
C PRO A 135 -0.89 24.05 -4.33
N VAL A 136 -1.63 22.95 -4.28
CA VAL A 136 -1.45 21.93 -3.24
C VAL A 136 -0.29 21.01 -3.61
N LYS A 137 0.71 20.92 -2.73
CA LYS A 137 1.84 19.99 -2.87
C LYS A 137 1.36 18.53 -2.78
N THR A 138 1.78 17.70 -3.73
CA THR A 138 1.43 16.27 -3.84
C THR A 138 2.65 15.38 -4.13
N PRO A 139 3.71 15.42 -3.29
CA PRO A 139 4.96 14.68 -3.53
C PRO A 139 4.75 13.15 -3.65
N SER A 140 3.77 12.58 -2.94
CA SER A 140 3.42 11.16 -3.05
C SER A 140 2.89 10.80 -4.45
N ARG A 141 2.12 11.69 -5.08
CA ARG A 141 1.59 11.51 -6.44
C ARG A 141 2.73 11.53 -7.45
N ALA A 142 3.60 12.54 -7.39
CA ALA A 142 4.81 12.63 -8.20
C ALA A 142 5.68 11.38 -8.09
N ASN A 143 6.01 10.96 -6.87
CA ASN A 143 6.80 9.75 -6.62
C ASN A 143 6.12 8.49 -7.20
N ARG A 144 4.78 8.39 -7.13
CA ARG A 144 4.03 7.27 -7.71
C ARG A 144 4.09 7.27 -9.24
N MET A 145 3.93 8.42 -9.89
CA MET A 145 4.06 8.55 -11.35
C MET A 145 5.40 8.01 -11.82
N VAL A 146 6.48 8.45 -11.18
CA VAL A 146 7.84 8.04 -11.49
C VAL A 146 8.07 6.55 -11.22
N ALA A 147 7.51 6.01 -10.11
CA ALA A 147 7.62 4.59 -9.81
C ALA A 147 6.92 3.70 -10.86
N VAL A 148 5.73 4.09 -11.32
CA VAL A 148 5.02 3.36 -12.38
C VAL A 148 5.72 3.50 -13.72
N LEU A 149 6.25 4.68 -14.06
CA LEU A 149 7.07 4.86 -15.25
C LEU A 149 8.32 3.97 -15.20
N SER A 150 9.03 3.96 -14.06
CA SER A 150 10.21 3.10 -13.87
C SER A 150 9.88 1.63 -14.05
N LEU A 151 8.76 1.15 -13.50
CA LEU A 151 8.28 -0.22 -13.71
C LEU A 151 8.05 -0.54 -15.19
N LEU A 152 7.33 0.33 -15.90
CA LEU A 152 7.05 0.16 -17.33
C LEU A 152 8.33 0.13 -18.16
N LEU A 153 9.28 1.02 -17.86
CA LEU A 153 10.55 1.09 -18.59
C LEU A 153 11.48 -0.08 -18.27
N SER A 154 11.49 -0.61 -17.05
CA SER A 154 12.20 -1.86 -16.75
C SER A 154 11.62 -3.02 -17.55
N TRP A 155 10.29 -3.15 -17.56
CA TRP A 155 9.60 -4.18 -18.37
C TRP A 155 9.92 -4.04 -19.87
N ALA A 156 10.08 -2.81 -20.35
CA ALA A 156 10.48 -2.51 -21.72
C ALA A 156 11.94 -2.91 -22.02
N VAL A 157 12.85 -2.73 -21.06
CA VAL A 157 14.26 -3.15 -21.18
C VAL A 157 14.35 -4.67 -21.32
N ASP A 158 13.66 -5.42 -20.46
CA ASP A 158 13.68 -6.89 -20.47
C ASP A 158 13.16 -7.50 -21.79
N ARG A 159 12.44 -6.71 -22.58
CA ARG A 159 11.85 -7.09 -23.88
C ARG A 159 12.51 -6.42 -25.08
N GLY A 160 13.63 -5.72 -24.87
CA GLY A 160 14.42 -5.12 -25.96
C GLY A 160 13.80 -3.87 -26.60
N TRP A 161 12.78 -3.25 -25.99
CA TRP A 161 12.19 -2.01 -26.52
C TRP A 161 13.12 -0.80 -26.35
N ARG A 162 13.98 -0.86 -25.34
CA ARG A 162 15.01 0.13 -25.01
C ARG A 162 16.16 -0.53 -24.26
N LYS A 163 17.33 0.12 -24.19
CA LYS A 163 18.56 -0.46 -23.61
C LYS A 163 18.75 -0.18 -22.11
N ASP A 164 18.17 0.90 -21.60
CA ASP A 164 18.38 1.41 -20.24
C ASP A 164 17.06 1.84 -19.59
N ASN A 165 17.05 2.07 -18.27
CA ASN A 165 15.89 2.65 -17.59
C ASN A 165 16.22 4.05 -17.03
N PRO A 166 15.78 5.14 -17.69
CA PRO A 166 16.09 6.52 -17.28
C PRO A 166 15.31 6.92 -16.03
N ALA A 167 14.23 6.20 -15.69
CA ALA A 167 13.46 6.39 -14.49
C ALA A 167 13.97 5.56 -13.31
N LEU A 168 15.13 4.91 -13.43
CA LEU A 168 15.75 4.18 -12.33
C LEU A 168 16.45 5.12 -11.34
N ARG A 169 16.21 4.88 -10.05
CA ARG A 169 16.77 5.60 -8.88
C ARG A 169 16.69 7.15 -8.93
N PRO A 170 15.56 7.78 -9.30
CA PRO A 170 15.41 9.22 -9.19
C PRO A 170 15.27 9.61 -7.72
N LYS A 171 15.82 10.78 -7.35
CA LYS A 171 15.65 11.35 -6.01
C LYS A 171 14.16 11.58 -5.76
N ARG A 172 13.61 10.85 -4.79
CA ARG A 172 12.21 10.95 -4.38
C ARG A 172 11.97 12.26 -3.65
N LEU A 173 10.83 12.88 -3.91
CA LEU A 173 10.39 14.04 -3.13
C LEU A 173 10.04 13.58 -1.71
N LYS A 174 10.43 14.38 -0.71
CA LYS A 174 10.05 14.13 0.69
C LYS A 174 8.53 14.13 0.81
N THR A 175 7.99 13.10 1.43
CA THR A 175 6.57 13.01 1.78
C THR A 175 6.38 13.33 3.26
N GLY A 176 5.16 13.68 3.68
CA GLY A 176 4.87 13.94 5.08
C GLY A 176 5.17 12.75 6.01
N VAL A 177 5.14 13.01 7.32
CA VAL A 177 5.53 12.08 8.40
C VAL A 177 4.61 10.86 8.59
N GLY A 178 3.69 10.62 7.66
CA GLY A 178 2.69 9.55 7.75
C GLY A 178 1.48 9.94 8.60
N TYR A 179 0.84 8.94 9.19
CA TYR A 179 -0.34 9.11 10.04
C TYR A 179 0.09 9.10 11.51
N ARG A 180 -0.26 10.15 12.26
CA ARG A 180 0.05 10.22 13.70
C ARG A 180 -0.88 9.31 14.51
N SER A 181 -0.42 8.92 15.71
CA SER A 181 -1.29 8.32 16.72
C SER A 181 -2.27 9.36 17.26
N TRP A 182 -3.42 8.87 17.72
CA TRP A 182 -4.41 9.64 18.47
C TRP A 182 -3.95 9.71 19.92
N THR A 183 -4.20 10.83 20.57
CA THR A 183 -4.06 10.93 22.03
C THR A 183 -5.23 10.23 22.71
N ASP A 184 -5.07 9.91 23.99
CA ASP A 184 -6.13 9.26 24.76
C ASP A 184 -7.34 10.20 24.93
N VAL A 185 -7.07 11.50 25.09
CA VAL A 185 -8.10 12.56 25.11
C VAL A 185 -8.87 12.63 23.80
N GLU A 186 -8.19 12.64 22.65
CA GLU A 186 -8.85 12.64 21.33
C GLU A 186 -9.70 11.38 21.12
N LEU A 187 -9.17 10.22 21.54
CA LEU A 187 -9.89 8.96 21.43
C LEU A 187 -11.17 8.97 22.28
N ASP A 188 -11.06 9.39 23.54
CA ASP A 188 -12.21 9.45 24.45
C ASP A 188 -13.21 10.53 24.00
N GLN A 189 -12.76 11.66 23.45
CA GLN A 189 -13.64 12.68 22.88
C GLN A 189 -14.51 12.12 21.74
N VAL A 190 -13.93 11.36 20.80
CA VAL A 190 -14.73 10.74 19.72
C VAL A 190 -15.62 9.63 20.27
N LEU A 191 -15.13 8.81 21.20
CA LEU A 191 -15.91 7.70 21.77
C LEU A 191 -17.11 8.21 22.58
N ASN A 192 -16.96 9.31 23.31
CA ASN A 192 -17.98 9.85 24.20
C ASN A 192 -18.90 10.88 23.52
N ALA A 193 -18.53 11.41 22.34
CA ALA A 193 -19.39 12.34 21.60
C ALA A 193 -20.75 11.70 21.27
N GLU A 194 -21.84 12.40 21.59
CA GLU A 194 -23.21 11.96 21.30
C GLU A 194 -23.44 11.72 19.80
N THR A 195 -22.75 12.52 18.97
CA THR A 195 -22.80 12.45 17.51
C THR A 195 -22.16 11.18 16.93
N THR A 196 -21.34 10.46 17.69
CA THR A 196 -20.69 9.24 17.21
C THR A 196 -21.65 8.05 17.28
N PRO A 197 -22.00 7.38 16.17
CA PRO A 197 -22.89 6.22 16.22
C PRO A 197 -22.25 5.01 16.92
N ALA A 198 -23.06 4.14 17.54
CA ALA A 198 -22.57 2.97 18.28
C ALA A 198 -21.68 2.04 17.43
N GLN A 199 -22.04 1.81 16.17
CA GLN A 199 -21.25 1.01 15.23
C GLN A 199 -19.89 1.65 14.91
N VAL A 200 -19.77 2.98 14.94
CA VAL A 200 -18.49 3.68 14.78
C VAL A 200 -17.64 3.56 16.04
N ARG A 201 -18.25 3.66 17.23
CA ARG A 201 -17.55 3.39 18.50
C ARG A 201 -16.97 1.97 18.53
N LEU A 202 -17.77 0.97 18.14
CA LEU A 202 -17.33 -0.42 18.00
C LEU A 202 -16.14 -0.53 17.03
N ALA A 203 -16.21 0.13 15.87
CA ALA A 203 -15.14 0.10 14.88
C ALA A 203 -13.83 0.75 15.39
N ILE A 204 -13.92 1.84 16.16
CA ILE A 204 -12.77 2.48 16.81
C ILE A 204 -12.14 1.53 17.83
N LEU A 205 -12.96 0.93 18.69
CA LEU A 205 -12.50 0.01 19.74
C LEU A 205 -11.91 -1.27 19.15
N LEU A 206 -12.49 -1.81 18.08
CA LEU A 206 -11.92 -2.92 17.31
C LEU A 206 -10.57 -2.54 16.68
N ALA A 207 -10.48 -1.34 16.10
CA ALA A 207 -9.25 -0.87 15.44
C ALA A 207 -8.09 -0.69 16.41
N VAL A 208 -8.32 -0.06 17.56
CA VAL A 208 -7.27 0.14 18.58
C VAL A 208 -7.06 -1.12 19.43
N GLY A 209 -8.08 -1.97 19.56
CA GLY A 209 -8.04 -3.30 20.20
C GLY A 209 -7.12 -4.26 19.48
N THR A 210 -7.24 -4.33 18.16
CA THR A 210 -6.52 -5.31 17.35
C THR A 210 -5.27 -4.74 16.67
N GLY A 211 -5.19 -3.41 16.56
CA GLY A 211 -4.15 -2.73 15.80
C GLY A 211 -4.16 -3.04 14.30
N GLN A 212 -5.22 -3.63 13.73
CA GLN A 212 -5.23 -4.09 12.33
C GLN A 212 -5.51 -2.99 11.30
N ARG A 213 -5.28 -3.29 10.01
CA ARG A 213 -5.54 -2.34 8.92
C ARG A 213 -7.04 -2.27 8.66
N GLY A 214 -7.52 -1.11 8.18
CA GLY A 214 -8.95 -0.91 7.90
C GLY A 214 -9.60 -1.96 7.00
N GLN A 215 -8.88 -2.47 6.00
CA GLN A 215 -9.38 -3.53 5.13
C GLN A 215 -9.56 -4.87 5.86
N ASP A 216 -8.71 -5.14 6.86
CA ASP A 216 -8.74 -6.37 7.64
C ASP A 216 -9.90 -6.24 8.65
N LEU A 217 -10.06 -5.08 9.28
CA LEU A 217 -11.16 -4.77 10.21
C LEU A 217 -12.55 -5.00 9.59
N VAL A 218 -12.79 -4.49 8.37
CA VAL A 218 -14.09 -4.66 7.71
C VAL A 218 -14.35 -6.08 7.22
N ALA A 219 -13.32 -6.93 7.20
CA ALA A 219 -13.42 -8.34 6.82
C ALA A 219 -13.52 -9.28 8.05
N MET A 220 -13.34 -8.77 9.28
CA MET A 220 -13.41 -9.59 10.49
C MET A 220 -14.82 -10.15 10.71
N THR A 221 -14.87 -11.44 11.04
CA THR A 221 -16.10 -12.18 11.31
C THR A 221 -16.26 -12.46 12.79
N TRP A 222 -17.50 -12.68 13.23
CA TRP A 222 -17.75 -13.08 14.62
C TRP A 222 -17.18 -14.46 14.96
N ALA A 223 -17.10 -15.36 13.96
CA ALA A 223 -16.50 -16.68 14.14
C ALA A 223 -14.99 -16.62 14.46
N ALA A 224 -14.33 -15.54 14.07
CA ALA A 224 -12.92 -15.31 14.39
C ALA A 224 -12.68 -14.74 15.80
N PHE A 225 -13.74 -14.40 16.54
CA PHE A 225 -13.66 -13.87 17.90
C PHE A 225 -14.04 -14.95 18.93
N ASP A 226 -13.08 -15.37 19.75
CA ASP A 226 -13.26 -16.43 20.76
C ASP A 226 -13.75 -15.92 22.12
N GLY A 227 -14.05 -14.62 22.24
CA GLY A 227 -14.40 -13.96 23.50
C GLY A 227 -13.22 -13.25 24.19
N SER A 228 -11.99 -13.57 23.80
CA SER A 228 -10.75 -12.99 24.35
C SER A 228 -9.86 -12.37 23.27
N ALA A 229 -9.84 -12.96 22.08
CA ALA A 229 -8.93 -12.63 20.99
C ALA A 229 -9.62 -12.76 19.63
N VAL A 230 -9.01 -12.13 18.61
CA VAL A 230 -9.47 -12.20 17.22
C VAL A 230 -8.40 -12.84 16.35
N GLU A 231 -8.77 -13.87 15.60
CA GLU A 231 -7.95 -14.44 14.53
C GLU A 231 -8.08 -13.62 13.24
N VAL A 232 -6.94 -13.25 12.64
CA VAL A 232 -6.92 -12.37 11.46
C VAL A 232 -5.99 -12.94 10.41
N VAL A 233 -6.52 -13.10 9.19
CA VAL A 233 -5.71 -13.31 7.99
C VAL A 233 -5.61 -11.99 7.25
N GLN A 234 -4.45 -11.35 7.31
CA GLN A 234 -4.25 -10.03 6.74
C GLN A 234 -4.33 -10.06 5.21
N LEU A 235 -5.26 -9.31 4.61
CA LEU A 235 -5.53 -9.34 3.16
C LEU A 235 -4.34 -8.86 2.33
N LYS A 236 -3.49 -7.99 2.88
CA LYS A 236 -2.33 -7.43 2.15
C LYS A 236 -1.13 -8.37 2.10
N THR A 237 -0.90 -9.12 3.17
CA THR A 237 0.35 -9.86 3.41
C THR A 237 0.15 -11.36 3.51
N GLY A 238 -1.08 -11.82 3.73
CA GLY A 238 -1.39 -13.23 4.02
C GLY A 238 -1.01 -13.67 5.44
N ALA A 239 -0.50 -12.76 6.28
CA ALA A 239 -0.08 -13.09 7.65
C ALA A 239 -1.29 -13.52 8.49
N LYS A 240 -1.16 -14.64 9.18
CA LYS A 240 -2.13 -15.12 10.17
C LYS A 240 -1.69 -14.66 11.54
N VAL A 241 -2.53 -13.90 12.24
CA VAL A 241 -2.23 -13.38 13.57
C VAL A 241 -3.41 -13.65 14.49
N TRP A 242 -3.11 -14.12 15.71
CA TRP A 242 -4.07 -14.23 16.81
C TRP A 242 -3.84 -13.04 17.73
N VAL A 243 -4.86 -12.20 17.91
CA VAL A 243 -4.72 -10.89 18.55
C VAL A 243 -5.53 -10.83 19.84
N PRO A 244 -4.90 -10.93 21.02
CA PRO A 244 -5.60 -10.77 22.29
C PRO A 244 -6.09 -9.34 22.46
N LEU A 245 -7.34 -9.17 22.91
CA LEU A 245 -7.96 -7.86 23.08
C LEU A 245 -7.76 -7.33 24.50
N HIS A 246 -7.44 -6.04 24.59
CA HIS A 246 -7.52 -5.33 25.87
C HIS A 246 -8.98 -5.12 26.31
N ALA A 247 -9.16 -4.82 27.60
CA ALA A 247 -10.47 -4.81 28.25
C ALA A 247 -11.53 -3.97 27.52
N ARG A 248 -11.20 -2.76 27.07
CA ARG A 248 -12.16 -1.87 26.38
C ARG A 248 -12.66 -2.50 25.08
N ALA A 249 -11.77 -3.04 24.27
CA ALA A 249 -12.14 -3.70 23.01
C ALA A 249 -12.92 -5.00 23.24
N ARG A 250 -12.48 -5.82 24.21
CA ARG A 250 -13.13 -7.07 24.57
C ARG A 250 -14.57 -6.86 25.03
N VAL A 251 -14.80 -5.92 25.95
CA VAL A 251 -16.15 -5.59 26.44
C VAL A 251 -17.03 -5.09 25.30
N ALA A 252 -16.51 -4.21 24.44
CA ALA A 252 -17.28 -3.69 23.31
C ALA A 252 -17.68 -4.78 22.30
N LEU A 253 -16.78 -5.72 22.00
CA LEU A 253 -17.10 -6.84 21.10
C LEU A 253 -18.08 -7.82 21.72
N SER A 254 -17.90 -8.17 23.01
CA SER A 254 -18.78 -9.12 23.69
C SER A 254 -20.20 -8.60 23.87
N SER A 255 -20.38 -7.29 24.04
CA SER A 255 -21.69 -6.65 24.22
C SER A 255 -22.35 -6.21 22.91
N ALA A 256 -21.64 -6.26 21.77
CA ALA A 256 -22.16 -5.82 20.50
C ALA A 256 -23.15 -6.85 19.90
N PRO A 257 -24.24 -6.39 19.25
CA PRO A 257 -25.21 -7.28 18.65
C PRO A 257 -24.63 -8.02 17.44
N LYS A 258 -24.79 -9.34 17.41
CA LYS A 258 -24.30 -10.23 16.34
C LYS A 258 -25.35 -10.39 15.24
N THR A 259 -25.56 -9.35 14.44
CA THR A 259 -26.65 -9.30 13.44
C THR A 259 -26.32 -9.91 12.09
N ALA A 260 -25.05 -10.18 11.80
CA ALA A 260 -24.57 -10.75 10.54
C ALA A 260 -23.26 -11.52 10.75
N THR A 261 -22.68 -12.09 9.69
CA THR A 261 -21.41 -12.83 9.77
C THR A 261 -20.22 -11.95 10.14
N THR A 262 -20.15 -10.72 9.61
CA THR A 262 -19.07 -9.77 9.87
C THR A 262 -19.37 -8.85 11.06
N ILE A 263 -18.32 -8.49 11.81
CA ILE A 263 -18.43 -7.58 12.97
C ILE A 263 -18.90 -6.19 12.53
N LEU A 264 -18.28 -5.64 11.49
CA LEU A 264 -18.64 -4.35 10.92
C LEU A 264 -19.60 -4.56 9.75
N THR A 265 -20.90 -4.60 10.05
CA THR A 265 -21.95 -4.92 9.09
C THR A 265 -22.82 -3.73 8.72
N ARG A 266 -23.32 -3.74 7.49
CA ARG A 266 -24.34 -2.83 6.98
C ARG A 266 -25.75 -3.35 7.37
N PRO A 267 -26.79 -2.51 7.24
CA PRO A 267 -28.18 -2.93 7.52
C PRO A 267 -28.68 -4.08 6.63
N ASP A 268 -28.12 -4.23 5.42
CA ASP A 268 -28.44 -5.33 4.49
C ASP A 268 -27.68 -6.64 4.79
N GLY A 269 -27.05 -6.73 5.97
CA GLY A 269 -26.26 -7.89 6.40
C GLY A 269 -24.90 -8.05 5.70
N LYS A 270 -24.54 -7.15 4.78
CA LYS A 270 -23.26 -7.21 4.07
C LYS A 270 -22.14 -6.53 4.86
N PRO A 271 -20.88 -6.94 4.68
CA PRO A 271 -19.74 -6.29 5.32
C PRO A 271 -19.62 -4.81 4.91
N TRP A 272 -19.06 -4.00 5.80
CA TRP A 272 -18.66 -2.64 5.44
C TRP A 272 -17.66 -2.63 4.28
N MET A 273 -17.82 -1.68 3.38
CA MET A 273 -16.76 -1.36 2.42
C MET A 273 -15.69 -0.50 3.10
N LEU A 274 -14.42 -0.68 2.73
CA LEU A 274 -13.31 0.11 3.29
C LEU A 274 -13.52 1.62 3.12
N ASP A 275 -14.03 2.06 1.97
CA ASP A 275 -14.31 3.47 1.75
C ASP A 275 -15.48 3.94 2.63
N HIS A 276 -16.53 3.14 2.81
CA HIS A 276 -17.62 3.48 3.74
C HIS A 276 -17.09 3.65 5.17
N PHE A 277 -16.26 2.71 5.64
CA PHE A 277 -15.60 2.80 6.94
C PHE A 277 -14.80 4.10 7.10
N ARG A 278 -13.99 4.47 6.10
CA ARG A 278 -13.23 5.73 6.11
C ARG A 278 -14.11 6.97 6.18
N HIS A 279 -15.23 6.98 5.45
CA HIS A 279 -16.17 8.11 5.46
C HIS A 279 -16.86 8.26 6.81
N LEU A 280 -17.34 7.16 7.41
CA LEU A 280 -17.94 7.19 8.75
C LEU A 280 -16.95 7.69 9.80
N MET A 281 -15.70 7.21 9.74
CA MET A 281 -14.64 7.65 10.64
C MET A 281 -14.31 9.13 10.47
N ALA A 282 -14.16 9.60 9.23
CA ALA A 282 -13.88 11.01 8.96
C ALA A 282 -15.02 11.91 9.43
N LYS A 283 -16.28 11.47 9.25
CA LYS A 283 -17.45 12.17 9.78
C LYS A 283 -17.44 12.24 11.30
N ALA A 284 -17.23 11.12 11.99
CA ALA A 284 -17.19 11.10 13.46
C ALA A 284 -16.07 11.99 14.04
N ILE A 285 -14.89 11.99 13.42
CA ILE A 285 -13.78 12.88 13.80
C ILE A 285 -14.18 14.36 13.65
N LYS A 286 -14.78 14.71 12.51
CA LYS A 286 -15.23 16.07 12.21
C LYS A 286 -16.33 16.52 13.17
N ASP A 287 -17.34 15.67 13.38
CA ASP A 287 -18.49 15.97 14.25
C ASP A 287 -18.07 16.06 15.73
N ALA A 288 -16.97 15.43 16.12
CA ALA A 288 -16.34 15.58 17.42
C ALA A 288 -15.45 16.84 17.52
N GLY A 289 -15.35 17.66 16.47
CA GLY A 289 -14.55 18.88 16.46
C GLY A 289 -13.04 18.66 16.38
N LEU A 290 -12.59 17.51 15.88
CA LEU A 290 -11.17 17.16 15.79
C LEU A 290 -10.64 17.27 14.36
N GLU A 291 -9.37 17.64 14.23
CA GLU A 291 -8.69 17.78 12.94
C GLU A 291 -7.37 17.00 12.89
N GLY A 292 -6.91 16.69 11.68
CA GLY A 292 -5.63 16.00 11.45
C GLY A 292 -5.60 14.53 11.88
N LEU A 293 -6.74 13.96 12.25
CA LEU A 293 -6.90 12.55 12.59
C LEU A 293 -7.39 11.74 11.39
N VAL A 294 -6.93 10.49 11.30
CA VAL A 294 -7.43 9.52 10.33
C VAL A 294 -7.52 8.14 10.96
N THR A 295 -8.33 7.27 10.36
CA THR A 295 -8.53 5.87 10.79
C THR A 295 -7.23 5.08 10.92
N HIS A 296 -6.28 5.27 10.00
CA HIS A 296 -5.00 4.55 10.07
C HIS A 296 -4.16 4.96 11.29
N GLY A 297 -4.42 6.14 11.87
CA GLY A 297 -3.82 6.58 13.11
C GLY A 297 -4.20 5.72 14.32
N LEU A 298 -5.30 4.98 14.29
CA LEU A 298 -5.68 4.06 15.37
C LEU A 298 -4.74 2.87 15.47
N ARG A 299 -4.21 2.39 14.34
CA ARG A 299 -3.15 1.36 14.33
C ARG A 299 -1.85 1.89 14.94
N ALA A 300 -1.50 3.14 14.64
CA ALA A 300 -0.39 3.84 15.30
C ALA A 300 -0.64 4.00 16.81
N THR A 301 -1.88 4.25 17.20
CA THR A 301 -2.30 4.37 18.60
C THR A 301 -2.13 3.05 19.35
N ALA A 302 -2.58 1.93 18.77
CA ALA A 302 -2.38 0.61 19.36
C ALA A 302 -0.88 0.27 19.52
N ALA A 303 -0.06 0.56 18.51
CA ALA A 303 1.39 0.36 18.59
C ALA A 303 2.04 1.27 19.66
N ARG A 304 1.61 2.53 19.77
CA ARG A 304 2.04 3.46 20.83
C ARG A 304 1.70 2.90 22.20
N TRP A 305 0.48 2.45 22.43
CA TRP A 305 0.05 1.91 23.73
C TRP A 305 0.89 0.71 24.16
N MET A 306 1.14 -0.24 23.24
CA MET A 306 2.01 -1.37 23.54
C MET A 306 3.45 -0.91 23.85
N ALA A 307 3.99 0.04 23.10
CA ALA A 307 5.32 0.60 23.36
C ALA A 307 5.38 1.31 24.73
N GLU A 308 4.37 2.10 25.07
CA GLU A 308 4.27 2.80 26.36
C GLU A 308 4.02 1.82 27.52
N ALA A 309 3.42 0.65 27.26
CA ALA A 309 3.29 -0.47 28.20
C ALA A 309 4.58 -1.31 28.36
N GLY A 310 5.64 -0.98 27.61
CA GLY A 310 6.93 -1.67 27.71
C GLY A 310 7.07 -2.90 26.82
N CYS A 311 6.13 -3.14 25.89
CA CYS A 311 6.29 -4.21 24.90
C CYS A 311 7.51 -3.95 24.02
N SER A 312 8.28 -5.00 23.79
CA SER A 312 9.34 -5.05 22.80
C SER A 312 8.79 -4.87 21.38
N GLU A 313 9.68 -4.46 20.47
CA GLU A 313 9.35 -4.34 19.06
C GLU A 313 8.77 -5.63 18.46
N ARG A 314 9.29 -6.80 18.86
CA ARG A 314 8.81 -8.10 18.38
C ARG A 314 7.40 -8.42 18.86
N GLU A 315 7.08 -8.11 20.13
CA GLU A 315 5.72 -8.27 20.66
C GLU A 315 4.74 -7.38 19.89
N ILE A 316 5.08 -6.11 19.67
CA ILE A 316 4.24 -5.18 18.90
C ILE A 316 4.07 -5.67 17.45
N MET A 317 5.14 -6.15 16.81
CA MET A 317 5.08 -6.69 15.45
C MET A 317 4.21 -7.95 15.36
N SER A 318 4.21 -8.81 16.39
CA SER A 318 3.37 -10.02 16.44
C SER A 318 1.87 -9.68 16.44
N VAL A 319 1.48 -8.64 17.18
CA VAL A 319 0.09 -8.17 17.23
C VAL A 319 -0.29 -7.42 15.96
N THR A 320 0.54 -6.44 15.56
CA THR A 320 0.20 -5.58 14.42
C THR A 320 0.39 -6.29 13.07
N GLY A 321 1.23 -7.31 12.97
CA GLY A 321 1.60 -7.95 11.70
C GLY A 321 2.38 -6.99 10.77
N HIS A 322 3.30 -6.22 11.34
CA HIS A 322 4.31 -5.51 10.56
C HIS A 322 5.43 -6.49 10.19
N THR A 323 5.81 -6.53 8.91
CA THR A 323 6.94 -7.35 8.44
C THR A 323 8.28 -6.63 8.60
N THR A 324 8.27 -5.30 8.67
CA THR A 324 9.45 -4.46 8.91
C THR A 324 9.28 -3.62 10.16
N SER A 325 10.40 -3.42 10.85
CA SER A 325 10.44 -2.86 12.18
C SER A 325 10.37 -1.32 12.18
N ASN A 326 10.82 -0.66 11.10
CA ASN A 326 10.99 0.80 10.98
C ASN A 326 9.91 1.69 11.63
N MET A 327 8.62 1.36 11.47
CA MET A 327 7.53 2.14 12.05
C MET A 327 7.30 1.82 13.53
N VAL A 328 7.45 0.55 13.94
CA VAL A 328 7.36 0.12 15.33
C VAL A 328 8.55 0.65 16.13
N SER A 329 9.77 0.55 15.59
CA SER A 329 11.00 1.08 16.18
C SER A 329 10.85 2.54 16.59
N ARG A 330 10.13 3.35 15.81
CA ARG A 330 9.88 4.75 16.13
C ARG A 330 9.08 4.90 17.42
N TYR A 331 7.96 4.20 17.55
CA TYR A 331 7.12 4.27 18.76
C TYR A 331 7.85 3.75 19.99
N VAL A 332 8.60 2.65 19.85
CA VAL A 332 9.42 2.10 20.93
C VAL A 332 10.48 3.12 21.37
N ARG A 333 11.22 3.72 20.44
CA ARG A 333 12.23 4.75 20.75
C ARG A 333 11.62 5.96 21.43
N GLU A 334 10.47 6.45 20.96
CA GLU A 334 9.75 7.57 21.56
C GLU A 334 9.30 7.24 22.99
N ALA A 335 8.74 6.05 23.23
CA ALA A 335 8.33 5.59 24.56
C ALA A 335 9.54 5.42 25.51
N GLU A 336 10.60 4.74 25.06
CA GLU A 336 11.83 4.59 25.84
C GLU A 336 12.50 5.92 26.15
N GLN A 337 12.50 6.87 25.20
CA GLN A 337 13.07 8.20 25.43
C GLN A 337 12.35 8.92 26.57
N LYS A 338 11.00 8.90 26.59
CA LYS A 338 10.22 9.47 27.69
C LYS A 338 10.55 8.80 29.03
N THR A 339 10.63 7.47 29.06
CA THR A 339 10.96 6.70 30.27
C THR A 339 12.37 7.02 30.77
N ARG A 340 13.37 7.05 29.87
CA ARG A 340 14.75 7.43 30.18
C ARG A 340 14.84 8.87 30.72
N ALA A 341 14.11 9.81 30.11
CA ALA A 341 14.07 11.20 30.56
C ALA A 341 13.49 11.34 31.99
N LYS A 342 12.36 10.67 32.30
CA LYS A 342 11.81 10.62 33.66
C LYS A 342 12.79 10.00 34.66
N GLY A 343 13.47 8.93 34.26
CA GLY A 343 14.51 8.29 35.06
C GLY A 343 15.70 9.22 35.35
N ALA A 344 16.12 10.02 34.36
CA ALA A 344 17.17 11.01 34.52
C ALA A 344 16.76 12.11 35.51
N ALA A 345 15.55 12.67 35.39
CA ALA A 345 15.02 13.66 36.33
C ALA A 345 15.04 13.16 37.78
N ARG A 346 14.51 11.95 38.03
CA ARG A 346 14.55 11.31 39.37
C ARG A 346 15.97 11.10 39.90
N LYS A 347 16.95 10.83 39.04
CA LYS A 347 18.37 10.71 39.44
C LYS A 347 18.95 12.06 39.85
N VAL A 348 18.62 13.13 39.13
CA VAL A 348 19.03 14.50 39.47
C VAL A 348 18.42 14.94 40.80
N GLU A 349 17.13 14.71 41.01
CA GLU A 349 16.44 15.02 42.28
C GLU A 349 17.10 14.32 43.47
N ARG A 350 17.38 13.01 43.36
CA ARG A 350 18.09 12.26 44.40
C ARG A 350 19.50 12.78 44.66
N HIS A 351 20.21 13.22 43.62
CA HIS A 351 21.54 13.81 43.78
C HIS A 351 21.47 15.15 44.53
N GLN A 352 20.51 16.01 44.20
CA GLN A 352 20.30 17.30 44.89
C GLN A 352 19.94 17.09 46.36
N GLN A 353 19.04 16.16 46.68
CA GLN A 353 18.69 15.82 48.06
C GLN A 353 19.89 15.30 48.87
N ARG A 354 20.74 14.43 48.28
CA ARG A 354 21.96 13.95 48.93
C ARG A 354 22.96 15.08 49.21
N ASN A 355 23.04 16.07 48.34
CA ASN A 355 23.93 17.22 48.53
C ASN A 355 23.39 18.19 49.59
N MET A 356 22.09 18.46 49.61
CA MET A 356 21.45 19.25 50.67
C MET A 356 21.66 18.64 52.06
N ASN A 357 21.52 17.31 52.18
CA ASN A 357 21.72 16.61 53.45
C ASN A 357 23.20 16.53 53.87
N ARG A 358 24.15 16.87 52.99
CA ARG A 358 25.60 16.91 53.28
C ARG A 358 26.09 18.29 53.70
N THR A 359 25.31 19.35 53.51
CA THR A 359 25.67 20.69 53.97
C THR A 359 25.28 20.83 55.45
N PRO A 360 26.23 20.96 56.39
CA PRO A 360 25.88 21.17 57.79
C PRO A 360 25.15 22.51 57.94
N SER A 361 24.01 22.51 58.65
CA SER A 361 23.39 23.75 59.13
C SER A 361 24.43 24.52 59.95
N ALA A 362 24.89 25.65 59.42
CA ALA A 362 25.70 26.58 60.17
C ALA A 362 24.84 27.08 61.34
N LYS A 363 25.11 26.57 62.55
CA LYS A 363 24.48 27.10 63.77
C LYS A 363 24.80 28.60 63.85
N PRO A 364 23.82 29.49 64.09
CA PRO A 364 24.10 30.89 64.30
C PRO A 364 25.03 31.00 65.51
N LYS A 365 26.18 31.67 65.34
CA LYS A 365 27.02 32.08 66.47
C LYS A 365 26.20 33.06 67.30
N ILE A 366 25.73 32.59 68.46
CA ILE A 366 25.30 33.47 69.54
C ILE A 366 26.57 34.20 70.00
N LEU A 367 26.59 35.51 69.83
CA LEU A 367 27.61 36.39 70.40
C LEU A 367 27.22 36.60 71.87
N ASP A 368 27.90 35.93 72.78
CA ASP A 368 27.86 36.25 74.20
C ASP A 368 28.97 37.28 74.53
N CYS A 369 28.52 38.37 75.15
CA CYS A 369 29.23 39.47 75.83
C CYS A 369 30.06 40.45 75.00
#